data_AF-A0A8H7NBC1-F1
#
_entry.id   AF-A0A8H7NBC1-F1
#
_cell.length_a   1.000
_cell.length_b   1.000
_cell.length_c   1.000
_cell.angle_alpha   90.00
_cell.angle_beta   90.00
_cell.angle_gamma   90.00
#
_symmetry.space_group_name_H-M   'P 1'
#
loop_
_entity.id
_entity.type
_entity.pdbx_description
1 polymer ?
#
loop_
_entity_poly.entity_id
_entity_poly.type
_entity_poly.pdbx_seq_one_letter_code
_entity_poly.pdbx_strand_id
1 'polypeptide(L)'
;MIAAQSMAIDLSSAPCHNTTKGSEEELFSVAKQFRDYYAAIRPASKPIDQELLSFIPMTWDLFTPKPTTQPPPQQQVASVAISSLGNICNIVKTEYGAFSLTTAWVAGETLGTGISTFIQTFAGELGFSTIFNLAFHQQERIEALQELILKKLTELSQRL
;
A
#
# COMPACT_ATOMS: atom_id res chain seq x y z
N MET A 1 28.96 4.97 -4.07
CA MET A 1 27.75 4.17 -4.38
C MET A 1 27.55 3.22 -3.20
N ILE A 2 26.67 3.55 -2.26
CA ILE A 2 26.39 2.67 -1.11
C ILE A 2 25.13 1.89 -1.46
N ALA A 3 25.26 0.58 -1.67
CA ALA A 3 24.12 -0.30 -1.86
C ALA A 3 23.39 -0.41 -0.51
N ALA A 4 22.29 0.32 -0.36
CA ALA A 4 21.39 0.14 0.76
C ALA A 4 20.60 -1.16 0.51
N GLN A 5 20.98 -2.25 1.18
CA GLN A 5 20.13 -3.43 1.29
C GLN A 5 18.90 -3.01 2.11
N SER A 6 17.78 -2.76 1.45
CA SER A 6 16.51 -2.47 2.11
C SER A 6 15.79 -3.77 2.45
N MET A 7 15.21 -3.80 3.65
CA MET A 7 14.37 -4.89 4.13
C MET A 7 12.97 -4.33 4.31
N ALA A 8 12.01 -4.90 3.59
CA ALA A 8 10.60 -4.58 3.76
C ALA A 8 9.98 -5.62 4.70
N ILE A 9 9.19 -5.16 5.67
CA ILE A 9 8.44 -6.02 6.58
C ILE A 9 6.96 -5.79 6.28
N ASP A 10 6.28 -6.88 5.96
CA ASP A 10 4.83 -6.90 5.82
C ASP A 10 4.23 -7.31 7.17
N LEU A 11 3.56 -6.36 7.84
CA LEU A 11 2.87 -6.60 9.10
C LEU A 11 1.38 -6.74 8.80
N SER A 12 0.87 -7.96 8.85
CA SER A 12 -0.57 -8.21 8.76
C SER A 12 -1.22 -7.83 10.10
N SER A 13 -1.60 -6.57 10.28
CA SER A 13 -2.48 -6.20 11.40
C SER A 13 -3.90 -6.65 11.12
N ALA A 14 -4.49 -7.44 12.01
CA ALA A 14 -5.93 -7.71 11.96
C ALA A 14 -6.71 -6.38 12.11
N PRO A 15 -7.91 -6.25 11.50
CA PRO A 15 -8.71 -5.02 11.59
C PRO A 15 -8.93 -4.65 13.05
N CYS A 16 -8.68 -3.38 13.39
CA CYS A 16 -8.90 -2.80 14.71
C CYS A 16 -10.36 -3.01 15.18
N HIS A 17 -10.61 -4.15 15.81
CA HIS A 17 -11.72 -4.32 16.71
C HIS A 17 -11.14 -4.40 18.12
N ASN A 18 -11.30 -3.27 18.82
CA ASN A 18 -11.09 -3.09 20.25
C ASN A 18 -9.60 -2.98 20.60
N THR A 19 -9.13 -1.76 20.80
CA THR A 19 -7.86 -1.43 21.44
C THR A 19 -7.83 -2.01 22.85
N THR A 20 -7.51 -3.30 22.94
CA THR A 20 -7.08 -3.96 24.16
C THR A 20 -5.57 -3.82 24.24
N LYS A 21 -5.05 -3.69 25.46
CA LYS A 21 -3.63 -3.46 25.78
C LYS A 21 -2.65 -4.45 25.13
N GLY A 22 -3.12 -5.55 24.53
CA GLY A 22 -2.31 -6.54 23.83
C GLY A 22 -1.66 -6.05 22.53
N SER A 23 -2.23 -5.06 21.83
CA SER A 23 -1.66 -4.55 20.57
C SER A 23 -0.32 -3.83 20.75
N GLU A 24 -0.13 -3.15 21.89
CA GLU A 24 1.11 -2.44 22.21
C GLU A 24 2.21 -3.43 22.60
N GLU A 25 1.88 -4.46 23.40
CA GLU A 25 2.81 -5.52 23.78
C GLU A 25 3.29 -6.34 22.58
N GLU A 26 2.40 -6.61 21.62
CA GLU A 26 2.73 -7.28 20.37
C GLU A 26 3.68 -6.43 19.51
N LEU A 27 3.39 -5.13 19.37
CA LEU A 27 4.27 -4.20 18.66
C LEU A 27 5.66 -4.15 19.30
N PHE A 28 5.73 -4.05 20.64
CA PHE A 28 7.01 -4.08 21.35
C PHE A 28 7.75 -5.41 21.20
N SER A 29 7.03 -6.53 21.17
CA SER A 29 7.60 -7.86 20.94
C SER A 29 8.23 -7.95 19.55
N VAL A 30 7.50 -7.53 18.51
CA VAL A 30 7.99 -7.53 17.12
C VAL A 30 9.18 -6.57 16.97
N ALA A 31 9.11 -5.37 17.55
CA ALA A 31 10.21 -4.41 17.51
C ALA A 31 11.49 -4.95 18.17
N LYS A 32 11.36 -5.69 19.29
CA LYS A 32 12.49 -6.39 19.93
C LYS A 32 13.07 -7.48 19.03
N GLN A 33 12.21 -8.32 18.44
CA GLN A 33 12.64 -9.37 17.51
C GLN A 33 13.40 -8.76 16.31
N PHE A 34 12.92 -7.63 15.78
CA PHE A 34 13.60 -6.93 14.69
C PHE A 34 14.95 -6.36 15.12
N ARG A 35 15.03 -5.69 16.27
CA ARG A 35 16.29 -5.21 16.85
C ARG A 35 17.30 -6.35 16.99
N ASP A 36 16.86 -7.48 17.54
CA ASP A 36 17.73 -8.62 17.83
C ASP A 36 18.20 -9.31 16.54
N TYR A 37 17.30 -9.46 15.56
CA TYR A 37 17.64 -9.97 14.24
C TYR A 37 18.63 -9.05 13.51
N TYR A 38 18.38 -7.74 13.51
CA TYR A 38 19.28 -6.75 12.90
C TYR A 38 20.67 -6.79 13.55
N ALA A 39 20.75 -6.94 14.88
CA ALA A 39 22.00 -7.11 15.60
C ALA A 39 22.72 -8.42 15.27
N ALA A 40 21.97 -9.50 14.98
CA ALA A 40 22.54 -10.80 14.62
C ALA A 40 23.14 -10.85 13.20
N ILE A 41 22.48 -10.22 12.22
CA ILE A 41 22.96 -10.19 10.82
C ILE A 41 24.04 -9.13 10.57
N ARG A 42 24.12 -8.12 11.44
CA ARG A 42 25.24 -7.17 11.52
C ARG A 42 25.95 -7.35 12.86
N PRO A 43 26.72 -8.44 13.04
CA PRO A 43 27.51 -8.62 14.25
C PRO A 43 28.42 -7.40 14.40
N ALA A 44 28.18 -6.67 15.48
CA ALA A 44 28.81 -5.40 15.82
C ALA A 44 30.33 -5.44 15.63
N SER A 45 30.83 -5.01 14.47
CA SER A 45 32.23 -4.56 14.40
C SER A 45 32.41 -3.23 15.13
N LYS A 46 31.31 -2.56 15.46
CA LYS A 46 31.16 -1.53 16.51
C LYS A 46 29.76 -1.67 17.09
N PRO A 47 29.54 -1.44 18.41
CA PRO A 47 28.18 -1.33 18.93
C PRO A 47 27.45 -0.37 18.01
N ILE A 48 26.32 -0.79 17.42
CA ILE A 48 25.49 0.05 16.54
C ILE A 48 25.56 1.48 17.06
N ASP A 49 26.29 2.34 16.33
CA ASP A 49 26.83 3.55 16.91
C ASP A 49 25.65 4.31 17.51
N GLN A 50 25.67 4.51 18.83
CA GLN A 50 24.64 5.26 19.53
C GLN A 50 24.46 6.64 18.89
N GLU A 51 25.52 7.14 18.25
CA GLU A 51 25.55 8.25 17.32
C GLU A 51 24.63 8.03 16.10
N LEU A 52 24.78 6.93 15.34
CA LEU A 52 23.89 6.62 14.20
C LEU A 52 22.42 6.56 14.62
N LEU A 53 22.11 5.93 15.77
CA LEU A 53 20.74 5.91 16.31
C LEU A 53 20.25 7.32 16.69
N SER A 54 21.12 8.16 17.28
CA SER A 54 20.79 9.55 17.61
C SER A 54 20.57 10.43 16.37
N PHE A 55 21.18 10.07 15.25
CA PHE A 55 20.97 10.72 13.95
C PHE A 55 19.85 10.08 13.14
N ILE A 56 19.13 9.05 13.62
CA ILE A 56 17.99 8.46 12.88
C ILE A 56 16.96 9.53 12.49
N PRO A 57 16.52 10.44 13.38
CA PRO A 57 15.55 11.47 12.98
C PRO A 57 16.09 12.40 11.88
N MET A 58 17.39 12.79 11.96
CA MET A 58 18.00 13.66 10.95
C MET A 58 18.26 12.95 9.62
N THR A 59 18.72 11.70 9.68
CA THR A 59 18.89 10.86 8.49
C THR A 59 17.53 10.55 7.87
N TRP A 60 16.49 10.31 8.66
CA TRP A 60 15.13 10.18 8.15
C TRP A 60 14.66 11.44 7.44
N ASP A 61 14.84 12.64 8.01
CA ASP A 61 14.50 13.90 7.32
C ASP A 61 15.35 14.15 6.06
N LEU A 62 16.62 13.70 6.06
CA LEU A 62 17.52 13.84 4.92
C LEU A 62 17.17 12.88 3.76
N PHE A 63 16.75 11.65 4.08
CA PHE A 63 16.39 10.62 3.10
C PHE A 63 14.91 10.61 2.74
N THR A 64 14.05 11.21 3.55
CA THR A 64 12.64 11.37 3.23
C THR A 64 12.52 12.58 2.30
N PRO A 65 12.10 12.39 1.04
CA PRO A 65 11.90 13.51 0.14
C PRO A 65 10.87 14.47 0.75
N LYS A 66 11.25 15.74 0.88
CA LYS A 66 10.34 16.78 1.39
C LYS A 66 9.16 16.90 0.43
N PRO A 67 7.93 17.17 0.92
CA PRO A 67 6.78 17.33 0.07
C PRO A 67 7.06 18.41 -1.00
N THR A 68 7.09 18.01 -2.27
CA THR A 68 7.33 18.94 -3.39
C THR A 68 6.00 19.25 -4.06
N THR A 69 5.78 20.50 -4.46
CA THR A 69 4.63 20.88 -5.29
C THR A 69 4.80 20.46 -6.75
N GLN A 70 6.03 20.12 -7.16
CA GLN A 70 6.32 19.60 -8.48
C GLN A 70 6.11 18.09 -8.49
N PRO A 71 5.38 17.55 -9.49
CA PRO A 71 5.26 16.11 -9.67
C PRO A 71 6.66 15.54 -10.01
N PRO A 72 6.95 14.29 -9.62
CA PRO A 72 8.23 13.67 -9.93
C PRO A 72 8.45 13.61 -11.45
N PRO A 73 9.71 13.54 -11.92
CA PRO A 73 9.99 13.43 -13.34
C PRO A 73 9.26 12.24 -13.96
N GLN A 74 8.66 12.46 -15.13
CA GLN A 74 7.92 11.44 -15.85
C GLN A 74 8.84 10.25 -16.16
N GLN A 75 8.51 9.07 -15.64
CA GLN A 75 9.18 7.84 -16.03
C GLN A 75 8.75 7.46 -17.47
N GLN A 76 9.67 6.95 -18.27
CA GLN A 76 9.39 6.59 -19.67
C GLN A 76 8.36 5.46 -19.80
N VAL A 77 8.20 4.63 -18.77
CA VAL A 77 7.26 3.50 -18.74
C VAL A 77 6.38 3.62 -17.50
N ALA A 78 5.07 3.71 -17.72
CA ALA A 78 4.08 3.63 -16.64
C ALA A 78 3.95 2.17 -16.19
N SER A 79 4.32 1.88 -14.96
CA SER A 79 4.06 0.56 -14.36
C SER A 79 2.58 0.42 -14.03
N VAL A 80 1.95 -0.65 -14.49
CA VAL A 80 0.58 -1.01 -14.10
C VAL A 80 0.65 -2.09 -13.02
N ALA A 81 0.18 -1.76 -11.82
CA ALA A 81 0.03 -2.73 -10.73
C ALA A 81 -1.43 -3.16 -10.66
N ILE A 82 -1.67 -4.47 -10.57
CA ILE A 82 -3.01 -5.04 -10.36
C ILE A 82 -3.00 -5.79 -9.04
N SER A 83 -3.93 -5.43 -8.15
CA SER A 83 -4.08 -6.06 -6.84
C SER A 83 -5.50 -6.54 -6.64
N SER A 84 -5.66 -7.73 -6.07
CA SER A 84 -6.97 -8.24 -5.65
C SER A 84 -7.15 -7.99 -4.16
N LEU A 85 -8.24 -7.34 -3.78
CA LEU A 85 -8.65 -7.19 -2.37
C LEU A 85 -9.64 -8.27 -1.94
N GLY A 86 -10.11 -9.11 -2.87
CA GLY A 86 -11.09 -10.14 -2.59
C GLY A 86 -12.42 -9.55 -2.10
N ASN A 87 -13.09 -10.25 -1.17
CA ASN A 87 -14.36 -9.80 -0.62
C ASN A 87 -14.13 -8.76 0.49
N ILE A 88 -14.37 -7.50 0.15
CA ILE A 88 -14.15 -6.37 1.06
C ILE A 88 -15.26 -6.23 2.12
N CYS A 89 -16.37 -6.98 2.04
CA CYS A 89 -17.35 -7.06 3.12
C CYS A 89 -16.77 -7.64 4.42
N ASN A 90 -15.65 -8.36 4.33
CA ASN A 90 -14.93 -8.84 5.52
C ASN A 90 -14.17 -7.73 6.25
N ILE A 91 -13.95 -6.59 5.58
CA ILE A 91 -13.18 -5.45 6.09
C ILE A 91 -14.13 -4.29 6.45
N VAL A 92 -15.12 -4.01 5.58
CA VAL A 92 -16.08 -2.92 5.76
C VAL A 92 -17.49 -3.50 5.79
N LYS A 93 -18.25 -3.21 6.85
CA LYS A 93 -19.64 -3.67 6.96
C LYS A 93 -20.53 -2.92 5.96
N THR A 94 -21.51 -3.62 5.42
CA THR A 94 -22.52 -3.04 4.52
C THR A 94 -23.55 -2.19 5.27
N GLU A 95 -23.74 -2.43 6.57
CA GLU A 95 -24.71 -1.72 7.41
C GLU A 95 -24.05 -1.14 8.66
N TYR A 96 -24.33 0.13 8.93
CA TYR A 96 -23.92 0.87 10.11
C TYR A 96 -25.13 1.62 10.70
N GLY A 97 -25.86 0.95 11.59
CA GLY A 97 -27.05 1.51 12.22
C GLY A 97 -28.15 1.79 11.19
N ALA A 98 -28.49 3.07 11.00
CA ALA A 98 -29.48 3.50 10.01
C ALA A 98 -28.91 3.70 8.59
N PHE A 99 -27.59 3.54 8.41
CA PHE A 99 -26.92 3.76 7.13
C PHE A 99 -26.55 2.43 6.47
N SER A 100 -26.79 2.34 5.16
CA SER A 100 -26.30 1.25 4.32
C SER A 100 -25.25 1.78 3.34
N LEU A 101 -24.13 1.07 3.22
CA LEU A 101 -23.16 1.29 2.15
C LEU A 101 -23.63 0.54 0.90
N THR A 102 -23.76 1.29 -0.18
CA THR A 102 -24.13 0.76 -1.50
C THR A 102 -22.90 0.40 -2.32
N THR A 103 -21.82 1.16 -2.18
CA THR A 103 -20.58 0.95 -2.94
C THR A 103 -19.36 1.18 -2.05
N ALA A 104 -18.28 0.50 -2.39
CA ALA A 104 -16.98 0.69 -1.78
C ALA A 104 -15.92 0.65 -2.86
N TRP A 105 -14.95 1.55 -2.77
CA TRP A 105 -13.88 1.75 -3.74
C TRP A 105 -12.58 2.12 -3.02
N VAL A 106 -11.46 1.78 -3.65
CA VAL A 106 -10.12 2.06 -3.10
C VAL A 106 -9.68 3.43 -3.55
N ALA A 107 -9.28 4.26 -2.59
CA ALA A 107 -8.64 5.54 -2.83
C ALA A 107 -7.18 5.47 -2.38
N GLY A 108 -6.32 6.26 -3.01
CA GLY A 108 -4.92 6.39 -2.62
C GLY A 108 -4.21 7.37 -3.53
N GLU A 109 -2.91 7.53 -3.29
CA GLU A 109 -2.09 8.48 -4.04
C GLU A 109 -1.01 7.72 -4.82
N THR A 110 -0.91 8.02 -6.12
CA THR A 110 0.22 7.59 -6.94
C THR A 110 1.13 8.80 -7.15
N LEU A 111 2.29 8.82 -6.50
CA LEU A 111 3.23 9.92 -6.66
C LEU A 111 3.80 10.00 -8.08
N GLY A 112 3.95 8.88 -8.79
CA GLY A 112 4.56 8.82 -10.13
C GLY A 112 3.60 8.55 -11.28
N THR A 113 4.17 8.07 -12.39
CA THR A 113 3.43 7.68 -13.61
C THR A 113 2.73 6.32 -13.50
N GLY A 114 2.85 5.63 -12.36
CA GLY A 114 2.23 4.33 -12.16
C GLY A 114 0.71 4.41 -12.15
N ILE A 115 0.07 3.31 -12.59
CA ILE A 115 -1.37 3.10 -12.51
C ILE A 115 -1.58 1.90 -11.59
N SER A 116 -2.42 2.06 -10.56
CA SER A 116 -2.74 0.96 -9.64
C SER A 116 -4.21 0.60 -9.76
N THR A 117 -4.52 -0.62 -10.18
CA THR A 117 -5.88 -1.13 -10.33
C THR A 117 -6.15 -2.18 -9.26
N PHE A 118 -7.25 -1.99 -8.54
CA PHE A 118 -7.73 -2.88 -7.49
C PHE A 118 -9.01 -3.57 -7.95
N ILE A 119 -9.06 -4.88 -7.74
CA ILE A 119 -10.22 -5.73 -8.02
C ILE A 119 -10.78 -6.18 -6.69
N GLN A 120 -12.08 -6.00 -6.48
CA GLN A 120 -12.73 -6.32 -5.22
C GLN A 120 -14.17 -6.76 -5.41
N THR A 121 -14.73 -7.46 -4.44
CA THR A 121 -16.14 -7.81 -4.38
C THR A 121 -16.78 -7.16 -3.16
N PHE A 122 -17.89 -6.45 -3.35
CA PHE A 122 -18.67 -5.83 -2.28
C PHE A 122 -20.15 -6.09 -2.49
N ALA A 123 -20.84 -6.57 -1.45
CA ALA A 123 -22.26 -6.92 -1.49
C ALA A 123 -22.65 -7.86 -2.67
N GLY A 124 -21.73 -8.73 -3.09
CA GLY A 124 -21.94 -9.64 -4.23
C GLY A 124 -21.62 -9.04 -5.60
N GLU A 125 -21.23 -7.77 -5.67
CA GLU A 125 -20.87 -7.09 -6.91
C GLU A 125 -19.35 -6.99 -7.06
N LEU A 126 -18.84 -7.29 -8.26
CA LEU A 126 -17.43 -7.08 -8.60
C LEU A 126 -17.19 -5.62 -8.95
N GLY A 127 -16.29 -4.97 -8.23
CA GLY A 127 -15.89 -3.59 -8.43
C GLY A 127 -14.42 -3.46 -8.85
N PHE A 128 -14.13 -2.40 -9.60
CA PHE A 128 -12.78 -1.98 -9.96
C PHE A 128 -12.53 -0.59 -9.39
N SER A 129 -11.32 -0.36 -8.89
CA SER A 129 -10.87 0.97 -8.50
C SER A 129 -9.49 1.19 -9.10
N THR A 130 -9.30 2.25 -9.86
CA THR A 130 -8.01 2.59 -10.44
C THR A 130 -7.54 3.93 -9.90
N ILE A 131 -6.32 3.93 -9.38
CA ILE A 131 -5.64 5.09 -8.83
C ILE A 131 -4.53 5.47 -9.81
N PHE A 132 -4.52 6.73 -10.21
CA PHE A 132 -3.56 7.29 -11.14
C PHE A 132 -3.39 8.79 -10.89
N ASN A 133 -2.31 9.35 -11.42
CA ASN A 133 -2.01 10.76 -11.31
C ASN A 133 -2.41 11.50 -12.60
N LEU A 134 -3.29 12.50 -12.46
CA LEU A 134 -3.80 13.34 -13.55
C LEU A 134 -2.70 14.18 -14.24
N ALA A 135 -1.57 14.41 -13.57
CA ALA A 135 -0.43 15.08 -14.19
C ALA A 135 0.22 14.23 -15.31
N PHE A 136 0.03 12.91 -15.29
CA PHE A 136 0.64 11.98 -16.25
C PHE A 136 -0.37 11.24 -17.13
N HIS A 137 -1.62 11.12 -16.69
CA HIS A 137 -2.65 10.35 -17.39
C HIS A 137 -3.93 11.15 -17.59
N GLN A 138 -4.56 10.93 -18.74
CA GLN A 138 -5.89 11.45 -19.04
C GLN A 138 -6.95 10.50 -18.48
N GLN A 139 -7.96 11.06 -17.83
CA GLN A 139 -9.03 10.28 -17.19
C GLN A 139 -9.73 9.36 -18.20
N GLU A 140 -10.04 9.86 -19.39
CA GLU A 140 -10.75 9.13 -20.44
C GLU A 140 -9.98 7.89 -20.91
N ARG A 141 -8.63 7.96 -20.90
CA ARG A 141 -7.79 6.81 -21.23
C ARG A 141 -7.83 5.73 -20.16
N ILE A 142 -7.91 6.13 -18.89
CA ILE A 142 -8.00 5.20 -17.77
C ILE A 142 -9.38 4.54 -17.73
N GLU A 143 -10.44 5.30 -17.98
CA GLU A 143 -11.80 4.78 -18.12
C GLU A 143 -11.89 3.75 -19.26
N ALA A 144 -11.32 4.06 -20.43
CA ALA A 144 -11.25 3.10 -21.54
C ALA A 144 -10.47 1.81 -21.20
N LEU A 145 -9.42 1.92 -20.38
CA LEU A 145 -8.67 0.76 -19.88
C LEU A 145 -9.55 -0.10 -18.96
N GLN A 146 -10.32 0.51 -18.06
CA GLN A 146 -11.23 -0.20 -17.16
C GLN A 146 -12.34 -0.93 -17.93
N GLU A 147 -12.94 -0.27 -18.92
CA GLU A 147 -13.96 -0.90 -19.78
C GLU A 147 -13.39 -2.11 -20.55
N LEU A 148 -12.15 -2.00 -21.05
CA LEU A 148 -11.50 -3.09 -21.76
C LEU A 148 -11.24 -4.29 -20.84
N ILE A 149 -10.82 -4.05 -19.59
CA ILE A 149 -10.64 -5.10 -18.58
C ILE A 149 -11.98 -5.78 -18.27
N LEU A 150 -13.04 -5.01 -18.02
CA LEU A 150 -14.38 -5.52 -17.75
C LEU A 150 -14.89 -6.39 -18.89
N LYS A 151 -14.73 -5.91 -20.14
CA LYS A 151 -15.12 -6.66 -21.33
C LYS A 151 -14.38 -8.00 -21.41
N LYS A 152 -13.07 -8.00 -21.19
CA LYS A 152 -12.25 -9.22 -21.25
C LYS A 152 -12.63 -10.23 -20.17
N LEU A 153 -12.92 -9.77 -18.96
CA LEU A 153 -13.36 -10.65 -17.87
C LEU A 153 -14.74 -11.25 -18.16
N THR A 154 -15.65 -10.47 -18.76
CA THR A 154 -16.97 -10.95 -19.17
C THR A 154 -16.88 -11.99 -20.29
N GLU A 155 -15.99 -11.78 -21.27
CA GLU A 155 -15.72 -12.77 -22.33
C GLU A 155 -15.14 -14.09 -21.76
N LEU A 156 -14.33 -14.00 -20.70
CA LEU A 156 -13.75 -15.18 -20.05
C LEU A 156 -14.75 -15.94 -19.20
N SER A 157 -15.66 -15.25 -18.50
CA SER A 157 -16.69 -15.90 -17.67
C SER A 157 -17.70 -16.69 -18.49
N GLN A 158 -17.96 -16.29 -19.74
CA GLN A 158 -18.86 -17.00 -20.66
C GLN A 158 -18.25 -18.30 -21.25
N ARG A 159 -16.94 -18.51 -21.06
CA ARG A 159 -16.21 -19.68 -21.58
C ARG A 159 -16.00 -20.79 -20.53
N LEU A 160 -16.35 -20.52 -19.28
CA LEU A 160 -16.27 -21.43 -18.14
C LEU A 160 -17.66 -22.02 -17.83
#